data_AF-A0A412AT61-F1
#
_entry.id   AF-A0A412AT61-F1
#
_cell.length_a   1.000
_cell.length_b   1.000
_cell.length_c   1.000
_cell.angle_alpha   90.00
_cell.angle_beta   90.00
_cell.angle_gamma   90.00
#
_symmetry.space_group_name_H-M   'P 1'
#
loop_
_entity.id
_entity.type
_entity.pdbx_description
1 polymer ?
#
loop_
_entity_poly.entity_id
_entity_poly.type
_entity_poly.pdbx_seq_one_letter_code
_entity_poly.pdbx_strand_id
1 'polypeptide(L)'
;MKTKLKKLWSGLLCIVLIMSLLSTTAFAADNTVTSLSIKITGYELGKNIADVQITAEKPGIEIQSAGVKRIDSNGNLSDAIGAFESGVKYGVEIYLTGKSGYDVSGLAETNVTVNGEKPDCFDSGSTMRVWYILNELKSPSVKSLSEESSEESSEASVIDFDTNAQDTQIPSQNDESSTKVESDMQLENMQKAGADTYTFDSGVLTILVPAGLTDWKSDTAFGSADITKLVVGSAVSEIPATEFCDCDNIGSIIFEGDIKLASCINPENPSESLSPFKNMKNLNNITFKRNADISDAFINCTKLENVTFESTGRVGGASLNDCQKLASLTFNNAITLTDGALVSYDSNPNHALTELVFPAGSKVENELFANYKALKSVTFEGDVALNHSVFQNCDALETVTFKGESMIGGSSFNNCPNIKTLTFEKKTTLTDGALAISSPLTNNSLTELVFPEGSKVENSLFSNYSALKSVTFEGNVELRHGAFYNCNALETVTFKGESTIGGSTFGNCPNIKDMNFEKK
;
A
#
# COMPACT_ATOMS: atom_id res chain seq x y z
N MET A 1 61.30 -34.49 -26.15
CA MET A 1 60.75 -33.76 -25.00
C MET A 1 60.49 -32.26 -25.22
N LYS A 2 61.06 -31.58 -26.23
CA LYS A 2 60.80 -30.13 -26.46
C LYS A 2 59.62 -29.76 -27.39
N THR A 3 58.94 -30.74 -28.00
CA THR A 3 57.79 -30.49 -28.90
C THR A 3 56.41 -30.78 -28.29
N LYS A 4 56.33 -31.46 -27.13
CA LYS A 4 55.07 -31.61 -26.38
C LYS A 4 54.78 -30.45 -25.42
N LEU A 5 55.79 -29.63 -25.06
CA LEU A 5 55.59 -28.49 -24.15
C LEU A 5 55.03 -27.23 -24.83
N LYS A 6 55.30 -27.01 -26.13
CA LYS A 6 54.75 -25.85 -26.87
C LYS A 6 53.26 -25.96 -27.21
N LYS A 7 52.70 -27.17 -27.32
CA LYS A 7 51.24 -27.38 -27.48
C LYS A 7 50.47 -27.26 -26.16
N LEU A 8 51.12 -27.46 -25.01
CA LEU A 8 50.47 -27.22 -23.71
C LEU A 8 50.35 -25.72 -23.39
N TRP A 9 51.30 -24.89 -23.86
CA TRP A 9 51.28 -23.45 -23.56
C TRP A 9 50.39 -22.63 -24.49
N SER A 10 50.15 -23.07 -25.74
CA SER A 10 49.13 -22.44 -26.60
C SER A 10 47.69 -22.84 -26.21
N GLY A 11 47.51 -23.99 -25.53
CA GLY A 11 46.23 -24.40 -24.98
C GLY A 11 45.90 -23.71 -23.65
N LEU A 12 46.90 -23.51 -22.77
CA LEU A 12 46.68 -22.82 -21.50
C LEU A 12 46.42 -21.32 -21.68
N LEU A 13 47.04 -20.65 -22.66
CA LEU A 13 46.81 -19.22 -22.89
C LEU A 13 45.42 -18.95 -23.51
N CYS A 14 44.86 -19.88 -24.30
CA CYS A 14 43.48 -19.78 -24.77
C CYS A 14 42.44 -20.08 -23.67
N ILE A 15 42.75 -20.97 -22.72
CA ILE A 15 41.83 -21.27 -21.60
C ILE A 15 41.79 -20.11 -20.59
N VAL A 16 42.91 -19.42 -20.38
CA VAL A 16 42.94 -18.23 -19.49
C VAL A 16 42.30 -17.00 -20.15
N LEU A 17 42.35 -16.85 -21.49
CA LEU A 17 41.64 -15.75 -22.18
C LEU A 17 40.13 -16.00 -22.41
N ILE A 18 39.69 -17.27 -22.42
CA ILE A 18 38.25 -17.62 -22.52
C ILE A 18 37.57 -17.61 -21.14
N MET A 19 38.33 -17.75 -20.04
CA MET A 19 37.80 -17.62 -18.68
C MET A 19 37.66 -16.18 -18.15
N SER A 20 38.08 -15.16 -18.91
CA SER A 20 37.81 -13.75 -18.58
C SER A 20 36.72 -13.10 -19.45
N LEU A 21 36.05 -13.88 -20.32
CA LEU A 21 35.00 -13.40 -21.23
C LEU A 21 33.76 -14.31 -21.27
N LEU A 22 33.71 -15.36 -20.45
CA LEU A 22 32.45 -16.00 -20.08
C LEU A 22 32.07 -15.43 -18.73
N SER A 23 31.19 -14.43 -18.76
CA SER A 23 30.27 -14.17 -17.65
C SER A 23 29.85 -15.52 -17.09
N THR A 24 30.11 -15.75 -15.80
CA THR A 24 29.50 -16.82 -15.04
C THR A 24 28.00 -16.53 -14.94
N THR A 25 27.28 -16.66 -16.05
CA THR A 25 25.96 -17.28 -16.02
C THR A 25 26.24 -18.78 -15.86
N ALA A 26 26.73 -19.17 -14.68
CA ALA A 26 26.13 -20.33 -14.08
C ALA A 26 24.63 -20.00 -14.14
N PHE A 27 23.85 -20.78 -14.87
CA PHE A 27 22.41 -20.81 -14.63
C PHE A 27 22.31 -21.07 -13.12
N ALA A 28 22.17 -20.00 -12.33
CA ALA A 28 21.53 -20.12 -11.04
C ALA A 28 20.23 -20.84 -11.40
N ALA A 29 20.03 -22.03 -10.85
CA ALA A 29 18.69 -22.59 -10.85
C ALA A 29 17.78 -21.44 -10.41
N ASP A 30 16.78 -21.13 -11.23
CA ASP A 30 15.83 -20.08 -10.90
C ASP A 30 15.14 -20.51 -9.59
N ASN A 31 15.69 -20.04 -8.48
CA ASN A 31 15.24 -20.37 -7.14
C ASN A 31 14.04 -19.48 -6.76
N THR A 32 13.45 -18.79 -7.74
CA THR A 32 12.18 -18.09 -7.59
C THR A 32 11.07 -19.12 -7.42
N VAL A 33 10.35 -19.03 -6.32
CA VAL A 33 9.18 -19.84 -6.04
C VAL A 33 7.97 -19.15 -6.66
N THR A 34 7.53 -19.65 -7.81
CA THR A 34 6.38 -19.11 -8.54
C THR A 34 5.07 -19.83 -8.25
N SER A 35 5.13 -20.99 -7.58
CA SER A 35 3.96 -21.76 -7.12
C SER A 35 4.26 -22.55 -5.84
N LEU A 36 3.23 -22.75 -5.03
CA LEU A 36 3.28 -23.46 -3.75
C LEU A 36 2.06 -24.36 -3.57
N SER A 37 2.29 -25.65 -3.37
CA SER A 37 1.25 -26.61 -3.00
C SER A 37 1.47 -27.10 -1.58
N ILE A 38 0.43 -27.00 -0.75
CA ILE A 38 0.39 -27.43 0.64
C ILE A 38 -0.59 -28.59 0.72
N LYS A 39 -0.22 -29.63 1.45
CA LYS A 39 -1.06 -30.78 1.70
C LYS A 39 -1.31 -30.90 3.19
N ILE A 40 -2.59 -31.00 3.57
CA ILE A 40 -3.05 -31.18 4.94
C ILE A 40 -3.74 -32.55 5.02
N THR A 41 -3.38 -33.38 5.99
CA THR A 41 -3.97 -34.72 6.20
C THR A 41 -4.20 -35.01 7.69
N GLY A 42 -4.99 -36.03 8.02
CA GLY A 42 -5.25 -36.42 9.42
C GLY A 42 -6.38 -35.66 10.13
N TYR A 43 -7.22 -34.92 9.40
CA TYR A 43 -8.34 -34.15 9.94
C TYR A 43 -9.70 -34.87 9.82
N GLU A 44 -9.73 -36.16 10.13
CA GLU A 44 -10.96 -36.96 10.11
C GLU A 44 -11.74 -36.81 11.43
N LEU A 45 -13.07 -36.97 11.38
CA LEU A 45 -13.92 -36.91 12.57
C LEU A 45 -13.44 -37.89 13.65
N GLY A 46 -13.24 -37.40 14.88
CA GLY A 46 -12.75 -38.20 16.02
C GLY A 46 -11.24 -38.43 16.06
N LYS A 47 -10.46 -37.97 15.08
CA LYS A 47 -9.00 -37.96 15.17
C LYS A 47 -8.50 -36.83 16.05
N ASN A 48 -7.33 -37.05 16.67
CA ASN A 48 -6.69 -36.03 17.49
C ASN A 48 -6.18 -34.90 16.59
N ILE A 49 -6.47 -33.66 16.98
CA ILE A 49 -6.05 -32.45 16.27
C ILE A 49 -4.52 -32.35 16.21
N ALA A 50 -3.82 -32.87 17.22
CA ALA A 50 -2.36 -32.92 17.25
C ALA A 50 -1.76 -33.85 16.17
N ASP A 51 -2.54 -34.74 15.58
CA ASP A 51 -2.07 -35.69 14.56
C ASP A 51 -2.12 -35.10 13.14
N VAL A 52 -2.66 -33.87 12.96
CA VAL A 52 -2.74 -33.21 11.65
C VAL A 52 -1.34 -33.04 11.06
N GLN A 53 -1.15 -33.55 9.84
CA GLN A 53 0.12 -33.45 9.12
C GLN A 53 0.01 -32.42 8.01
N ILE A 54 0.99 -31.52 7.94
CA ILE A 54 1.06 -30.42 6.98
C ILE A 54 2.40 -30.49 6.27
N THR A 55 2.37 -30.55 4.94
CA THR A 55 3.58 -30.62 4.12
C THR A 55 3.51 -29.61 2.97
N ALA A 56 4.56 -28.83 2.77
CA ALA A 56 4.75 -28.02 1.58
C ALA A 56 5.52 -28.82 0.51
N GLU A 57 4.94 -28.99 -0.68
CA GLU A 57 5.47 -29.86 -1.74
C GLU A 57 6.61 -29.20 -2.55
N LYS A 58 7.06 -27.99 -2.16
CA LYS A 58 8.15 -27.25 -2.80
C LYS A 58 9.46 -27.36 -1.98
N PRO A 59 10.57 -27.88 -2.54
CA PRO A 59 11.83 -28.10 -1.80
C PRO A 59 12.45 -26.84 -1.14
N GLY A 60 12.19 -25.67 -1.70
CA GLY A 60 12.71 -24.37 -1.26
C GLY A 60 11.89 -23.66 -0.19
N ILE A 61 10.85 -24.30 0.34
CA ILE A 61 9.95 -23.74 1.36
C ILE A 61 10.09 -24.51 2.66
N GLU A 62 10.00 -23.80 3.78
CA GLU A 62 10.04 -24.33 5.14
C GLU A 62 8.80 -23.87 5.90
N ILE A 63 8.17 -24.78 6.66
CA ILE A 63 7.05 -24.45 7.56
C ILE A 63 7.67 -24.04 8.90
N GLN A 64 7.43 -22.79 9.32
CA GLN A 64 7.91 -22.25 10.60
C GLN A 64 7.00 -22.68 11.75
N SER A 65 5.69 -22.60 11.55
CA SER A 65 4.69 -23.02 12.52
C SER A 65 3.37 -23.30 11.83
N ALA A 66 2.56 -24.18 12.40
CA ALA A 66 1.18 -24.36 11.98
C ALA A 66 0.30 -24.73 13.17
N GLY A 67 -0.95 -24.29 13.14
CA GLY A 67 -1.91 -24.53 14.20
C GLY A 67 -3.33 -24.68 13.66
N VAL A 68 -4.09 -25.59 14.27
CA VAL A 68 -5.52 -25.75 13.98
C VAL A 68 -6.30 -24.84 14.92
N LYS A 69 -7.22 -24.05 14.37
CA LYS A 69 -8.12 -23.17 15.13
C LYS A 69 -9.56 -23.69 15.02
N ARG A 70 -10.32 -23.55 16.10
CA ARG A 70 -11.79 -23.65 16.06
C ARG A 70 -12.34 -22.31 15.57
N ILE A 71 -13.42 -22.38 14.81
CA ILE A 71 -14.13 -21.22 14.29
C ILE A 71 -15.53 -21.24 14.90
N ASP A 72 -15.86 -20.24 15.71
CA ASP A 72 -17.20 -20.13 16.30
C ASP A 72 -18.25 -19.61 15.28
N SER A 73 -19.51 -19.50 15.69
CA SER A 73 -20.60 -19.03 14.82
C SER A 73 -20.43 -17.59 14.34
N ASN A 74 -19.60 -16.80 15.02
CA ASN A 74 -19.31 -15.39 14.71
C ASN A 74 -17.97 -15.23 13.97
N GLY A 75 -17.29 -16.34 13.64
CA GLY A 75 -16.02 -16.34 12.94
C GLY A 75 -14.79 -16.14 13.83
N ASN A 76 -14.92 -16.08 15.16
CA ASN A 76 -13.77 -15.92 16.05
C ASN A 76 -12.92 -17.19 16.07
N LEU A 77 -11.60 -17.00 16.15
CA LEU A 77 -10.61 -18.07 16.14
C LEU A 77 -10.09 -18.34 17.55
N SER A 78 -10.09 -19.61 17.96
CA SER A 78 -9.43 -20.07 19.19
C SER A 78 -8.57 -21.30 18.91
N ASP A 79 -7.49 -21.51 19.67
CA ASP A 79 -6.68 -22.72 19.54
C ASP A 79 -7.53 -23.98 19.73
N ALA A 80 -7.36 -24.96 18.84
CA ALA A 80 -8.09 -26.21 18.89
C ALA A 80 -7.26 -27.30 19.58
N ILE A 81 -7.85 -27.97 20.56
CA ILE A 81 -7.25 -29.10 21.29
C ILE A 81 -8.23 -30.26 21.34
N GLY A 82 -7.74 -31.49 21.52
CA GLY A 82 -8.59 -32.68 21.60
C GLY A 82 -8.84 -33.31 20.23
N ALA A 83 -10.06 -33.80 20.00
CA ALA A 83 -10.41 -34.49 18.75
C ALA A 83 -11.33 -33.64 17.87
N PHE A 84 -11.32 -33.89 16.56
CA PHE A 84 -12.25 -33.25 15.65
C PHE A 84 -13.70 -33.65 15.95
N GLU A 85 -14.52 -32.66 16.26
CA GLU A 85 -15.93 -32.81 16.63
C GLU A 85 -16.88 -32.53 15.45
N SER A 86 -18.01 -33.24 15.41
CA SER A 86 -19.04 -33.04 14.39
C SER A 86 -19.74 -31.70 14.62
N GLY A 87 -20.02 -30.96 13.55
CA GLY A 87 -20.71 -29.67 13.62
C GLY A 87 -19.85 -28.48 14.08
N VAL A 88 -18.57 -28.69 14.38
CA VAL A 88 -17.62 -27.61 14.69
C VAL A 88 -16.78 -27.29 13.45
N LYS A 89 -16.63 -26.00 13.14
CA LYS A 89 -15.77 -25.53 12.05
C LYS A 89 -14.32 -25.41 12.53
N TYR A 90 -13.40 -25.84 11.68
CA TYR A 90 -11.97 -25.76 11.94
C TYR A 90 -11.25 -25.13 10.75
N GLY A 91 -10.15 -24.45 11.03
CA GLY A 91 -9.22 -23.98 10.00
C GLY A 91 -7.78 -24.20 10.44
N VAL A 92 -6.86 -24.17 9.48
CA VAL A 92 -5.44 -24.36 9.70
C VAL A 92 -4.72 -23.09 9.31
N GLU A 93 -3.96 -22.54 10.25
CA GLU A 93 -3.07 -21.40 10.04
C GLU A 93 -1.64 -21.92 9.90
N ILE A 94 -0.96 -21.54 8.82
CA ILE A 94 0.37 -22.04 8.47
C ILE A 94 1.27 -20.85 8.15
N TYR A 95 2.41 -20.77 8.85
CA TYR A 95 3.46 -19.80 8.56
C TYR A 95 4.62 -20.48 7.86
N LEU A 96 5.02 -19.96 6.70
CA LEU A 96 6.07 -20.53 5.85
C LEU A 96 7.13 -19.48 5.50
N THR A 97 8.34 -19.92 5.19
CA THR A 97 9.43 -19.06 4.71
C THR A 97 10.17 -19.72 3.54
N GLY A 98 10.78 -18.90 2.68
CA GLY A 98 11.77 -19.38 1.73
C GLY A 98 13.04 -19.84 2.46
N LYS A 99 13.59 -20.99 2.07
CA LYS A 99 14.92 -21.42 2.53
C LYS A 99 15.98 -20.47 1.97
N SER A 100 17.15 -20.40 2.62
CA SER A 100 18.26 -19.57 2.15
C SER A 100 18.57 -19.84 0.67
N GLY A 101 18.60 -18.76 -0.13
CA GLY A 101 18.83 -18.82 -1.57
C GLY A 101 17.57 -19.01 -2.42
N TYR A 102 16.37 -19.10 -1.83
CA TYR A 102 15.09 -19.09 -2.54
C TYR A 102 14.39 -17.74 -2.41
N ASP A 103 13.89 -17.24 -3.54
CA ASP A 103 13.12 -16.01 -3.60
C ASP A 103 11.63 -16.34 -3.67
N VAL A 104 10.87 -15.82 -2.72
CA VAL A 104 9.42 -16.02 -2.62
C VAL A 104 8.63 -14.75 -2.91
N SER A 105 9.30 -13.64 -3.22
CA SER A 105 8.67 -12.34 -3.45
C SER A 105 7.73 -12.31 -4.66
N GLY A 106 7.94 -13.21 -5.62
CA GLY A 106 7.08 -13.38 -6.80
C GLY A 106 5.94 -14.40 -6.64
N LEU A 107 5.74 -14.99 -5.46
CA LEU A 107 4.68 -15.99 -5.24
C LEU A 107 3.32 -15.29 -5.06
N ALA A 108 2.51 -15.29 -6.12
CA ALA A 108 1.15 -14.79 -6.07
C ALA A 108 0.18 -15.81 -5.47
N GLU A 109 -0.85 -15.33 -4.75
CA GLU A 109 -1.92 -16.16 -4.17
C GLU A 109 -2.56 -17.12 -5.19
N THR A 110 -2.72 -16.69 -6.44
CA THR A 110 -3.31 -17.51 -7.52
C THR A 110 -2.55 -18.79 -7.81
N ASN A 111 -1.28 -18.87 -7.38
CA ASN A 111 -0.40 -20.01 -7.59
C ASN A 111 -0.16 -20.80 -6.29
N VAL A 112 -0.92 -20.52 -5.24
CA VAL A 112 -0.89 -21.23 -3.96
C VAL A 112 -2.12 -22.13 -3.87
N THR A 113 -1.90 -23.39 -3.50
CA THR A 113 -2.99 -24.36 -3.31
C THR A 113 -2.84 -25.11 -2.00
N VAL A 114 -3.96 -25.40 -1.34
CA VAL A 114 -4.03 -26.27 -0.16
C VAL A 114 -4.96 -27.43 -0.50
N ASN A 115 -4.44 -28.66 -0.45
CA ASN A 115 -5.17 -29.87 -0.90
C ASN A 115 -5.74 -29.78 -2.32
N GLY A 116 -5.14 -28.98 -3.19
CA GLY A 116 -5.58 -28.77 -4.57
C GLY A 116 -6.64 -27.67 -4.75
N GLU A 117 -7.11 -27.07 -3.65
CA GLU A 117 -8.03 -25.93 -3.65
C GLU A 117 -7.28 -24.62 -3.36
N LYS A 118 -7.90 -23.48 -3.67
CA LYS A 118 -7.33 -22.17 -3.34
C LYS A 118 -7.42 -21.96 -1.82
N PRO A 119 -6.37 -21.47 -1.14
CA PRO A 119 -6.49 -21.12 0.28
C PRO A 119 -7.54 -20.01 0.49
N ASP A 120 -8.14 -19.99 1.67
CA ASP A 120 -9.08 -18.93 2.07
C ASP A 120 -8.36 -17.59 2.27
N CYS A 121 -7.08 -17.61 2.65
CA CYS A 121 -6.22 -16.44 2.65
C CYS A 121 -4.74 -16.82 2.46
N PHE A 122 -4.01 -15.98 1.73
CA PHE A 122 -2.57 -16.06 1.56
C PHE A 122 -1.95 -14.66 1.72
N ASP A 123 -1.16 -14.46 2.77
CA ASP A 123 -0.37 -13.24 2.93
C ASP A 123 1.05 -13.48 2.39
N SER A 124 1.42 -12.73 1.33
CA SER A 124 2.76 -12.76 0.75
C SER A 124 3.78 -11.97 1.59
N GLY A 125 5.06 -12.35 1.54
CA GLY A 125 6.13 -11.68 2.27
C GLY A 125 7.32 -12.59 2.55
N SER A 126 8.29 -12.11 3.34
CA SER A 126 9.45 -12.92 3.77
C SER A 126 9.04 -14.10 4.65
N THR A 127 7.99 -13.91 5.45
CA THR A 127 7.20 -14.95 6.09
C THR A 127 5.81 -14.91 5.48
N MET A 128 5.44 -16.00 4.80
CA MET A 128 4.13 -16.15 4.19
C MET A 128 3.17 -16.75 5.23
N ARG A 129 1.91 -16.32 5.18
CA ARG A 129 0.84 -16.91 5.99
C ARG A 129 -0.20 -17.53 5.07
N VAL A 130 -0.64 -18.74 5.40
CA VAL A 130 -1.73 -19.43 4.70
C VAL A 130 -2.80 -19.77 5.71
N TRP A 131 -4.03 -19.37 5.39
CA TRP A 131 -5.22 -19.77 6.12
C TRP A 131 -6.09 -20.66 5.23
N TYR A 132 -6.52 -21.79 5.77
CA TYR A 132 -7.36 -22.74 5.06
C TYR A 132 -8.43 -23.33 5.98
N ILE A 133 -9.70 -23.14 5.63
CA ILE A 133 -10.85 -23.72 6.30
C ILE A 133 -10.95 -25.20 5.89
N LEU A 134 -11.11 -26.06 6.89
CA LEU A 134 -11.32 -27.49 6.66
C LEU A 134 -12.77 -27.70 6.23
N ASN A 135 -13.01 -27.57 4.91
CA ASN A 135 -14.33 -27.52 4.28
C ASN A 135 -15.27 -28.68 4.70
N GLU A 136 -14.75 -29.90 4.89
CA GLU A 136 -15.47 -31.00 5.54
C GLU A 136 -14.48 -31.96 6.25
N LEU A 137 -14.76 -32.33 7.50
CA LEU A 137 -14.04 -33.41 8.18
C LEU A 137 -14.30 -34.71 7.42
N LYS A 138 -13.25 -35.39 6.94
CA LYS A 138 -13.43 -36.62 6.16
C LYS A 138 -14.17 -37.65 7.02
N SER A 139 -15.31 -38.13 6.52
CA SER A 139 -16.09 -39.16 7.20
C SER A 139 -15.25 -40.44 7.34
N PRO A 140 -15.21 -41.09 8.51
CA PRO A 140 -14.51 -42.36 8.65
C PRO A 140 -15.07 -43.35 7.64
N SER A 141 -14.20 -44.00 6.88
CA SER A 141 -14.61 -45.01 5.89
C SER A 141 -15.29 -46.19 6.59
N VAL A 142 -16.62 -46.14 6.72
CA VAL A 142 -17.40 -47.27 7.25
C VAL A 142 -17.60 -48.27 6.11
N LYS A 143 -16.98 -49.44 6.25
CA LYS A 143 -17.30 -50.63 5.45
C LYS A 143 -18.80 -50.92 5.60
N SER A 144 -19.50 -50.95 4.48
CA SER A 144 -20.88 -51.39 4.33
C SER A 144 -21.12 -52.74 5.01
N LEU A 145 -22.11 -52.81 5.88
CA LEU A 145 -22.80 -54.06 6.24
C LEU A 145 -24.31 -53.80 6.20
N SER A 146 -24.91 -54.34 5.13
CA SER A 146 -26.27 -54.88 4.99
C SER A 146 -27.46 -54.13 5.59
N GLU A 147 -28.32 -53.70 4.68
CA GLU A 147 -29.77 -53.60 4.84
C GLU A 147 -30.35 -54.88 5.48
N GLU A 148 -31.24 -54.73 6.46
CA GLU A 148 -32.43 -55.57 6.60
C GLU A 148 -33.51 -54.86 7.43
N SER A 149 -34.63 -54.60 6.74
CA SER A 149 -36.03 -54.75 7.12
C SER A 149 -36.67 -54.10 8.36
N SER A 150 -37.82 -53.46 8.06
CA SER A 150 -39.13 -53.54 8.76
C SER A 150 -39.24 -52.96 10.18
N GLU A 151 -40.35 -52.45 10.71
CA GLU A 151 -41.74 -52.16 10.31
C GLU A 151 -42.33 -51.38 11.52
N GLU A 152 -43.37 -50.59 11.28
CA GLU A 152 -44.53 -50.32 12.16
C GLU A 152 -44.41 -49.79 13.62
N SER A 153 -45.01 -48.59 13.78
CA SER A 153 -46.21 -48.30 14.63
C SER A 153 -46.10 -47.89 16.11
N SER A 154 -46.96 -46.90 16.43
CA SER A 154 -47.76 -46.72 17.67
C SER A 154 -46.99 -46.35 18.97
N GLU A 155 -47.53 -45.76 20.03
CA GLU A 155 -48.68 -44.91 20.36
C GLU A 155 -48.40 -44.45 21.82
N ALA A 156 -48.83 -43.23 22.17
CA ALA A 156 -49.50 -42.80 23.40
C ALA A 156 -48.94 -42.98 24.85
N SER A 157 -49.33 -41.96 25.64
CA SER A 157 -49.65 -41.89 27.09
C SER A 157 -48.49 -41.68 28.08
N VAL A 158 -48.37 -40.52 28.75
CA VAL A 158 -49.16 -39.95 29.88
C VAL A 158 -49.01 -40.77 31.16
N ILE A 159 -48.60 -40.13 32.26
CA ILE A 159 -49.26 -40.08 33.59
C ILE A 159 -48.42 -39.19 34.55
N ASP A 160 -49.14 -38.30 35.24
CA ASP A 160 -48.78 -37.46 36.39
C ASP A 160 -48.09 -38.19 37.56
N PHE A 161 -47.35 -37.46 38.41
CA PHE A 161 -47.72 -37.38 39.83
C PHE A 161 -47.12 -36.14 40.51
N ASP A 162 -48.02 -35.51 41.26
CA ASP A 162 -47.93 -34.31 42.08
C ASP A 162 -47.20 -34.56 43.43
N THR A 163 -47.02 -33.46 44.19
CA THR A 163 -46.81 -33.33 45.67
C THR A 163 -45.54 -32.61 46.17
N ASN A 164 -45.64 -31.29 46.22
CA ASN A 164 -45.72 -30.40 47.40
C ASN A 164 -44.79 -30.53 48.65
N ALA A 165 -44.31 -29.34 49.05
CA ALA A 165 -44.32 -28.72 50.38
C ALA A 165 -43.10 -28.84 51.34
N GLN A 166 -42.47 -27.69 51.67
CA GLN A 166 -42.60 -26.91 52.94
C GLN A 166 -41.50 -25.83 52.99
N ASP A 167 -41.82 -24.52 52.99
CA ASP A 167 -42.13 -23.61 54.12
C ASP A 167 -40.89 -23.31 55.01
N THR A 168 -40.37 -22.08 55.16
CA THR A 168 -40.96 -21.03 56.02
C THR A 168 -40.24 -19.67 55.95
N GLN A 169 -41.05 -18.61 55.85
CA GLN A 169 -41.07 -17.30 56.55
C GLN A 169 -39.95 -16.22 56.48
N ILE A 170 -40.39 -15.04 56.00
CA ILE A 170 -39.93 -13.63 56.17
C ILE A 170 -40.56 -13.06 57.49
N PRO A 171 -40.51 -11.77 57.95
CA PRO A 171 -40.00 -10.50 57.37
C PRO A 171 -39.39 -9.44 58.33
N SER A 172 -38.86 -8.33 57.78
CA SER A 172 -39.34 -6.97 58.13
C SER A 172 -38.70 -5.89 57.24
N GLN A 173 -39.52 -4.88 56.91
CA GLN A 173 -39.23 -3.74 56.04
C GLN A 173 -38.89 -2.45 56.83
N ASN A 174 -38.61 -1.38 56.05
CA ASN A 174 -38.77 0.07 56.30
C ASN A 174 -37.52 0.78 56.90
N ASP A 175 -37.07 1.96 56.47
CA ASP A 175 -37.75 3.10 55.82
C ASP A 175 -36.78 4.06 55.05
N GLU A 176 -37.36 4.74 54.06
CA GLU A 176 -37.23 6.16 53.63
C GLU A 176 -35.88 6.90 53.40
N SER A 177 -35.62 7.20 52.12
CA SER A 177 -35.75 8.53 51.46
C SER A 177 -35.04 9.81 51.98
N SER A 178 -34.17 10.36 51.10
CA SER A 178 -34.11 11.77 50.60
C SER A 178 -32.91 12.71 50.92
N THR A 179 -32.25 13.12 49.80
CA THR A 179 -31.84 14.48 49.34
C THR A 179 -30.71 15.32 49.97
N LYS A 180 -29.64 15.47 49.18
CA LYS A 180 -29.04 16.70 48.56
C LYS A 180 -28.33 17.80 49.40
N VAL A 181 -27.06 18.07 48.99
CA VAL A 181 -26.44 19.36 48.53
C VAL A 181 -25.26 19.98 49.35
N GLU A 182 -24.13 20.11 48.61
CA GLU A 182 -23.01 21.08 48.60
C GLU A 182 -22.05 21.28 49.80
N SER A 183 -20.74 21.10 49.58
CA SER A 183 -19.82 22.18 49.14
C SER A 183 -18.32 21.81 49.17
N ASP A 184 -17.69 21.99 48.00
CA ASP A 184 -16.36 22.51 47.65
C ASP A 184 -15.00 21.86 48.04
N MET A 185 -14.33 21.42 46.95
CA MET A 185 -12.92 21.64 46.55
C MET A 185 -11.78 20.77 47.13
N GLN A 186 -11.32 19.81 46.29
CA GLN A 186 -10.03 19.76 45.55
C GLN A 186 -9.84 18.32 44.99
N LEU A 187 -10.08 18.02 43.70
CA LEU A 187 -9.13 18.06 42.55
C LEU A 187 -7.71 17.57 42.91
N GLU A 188 -7.06 16.58 42.31
CA GLU A 188 -7.23 15.80 41.07
C GLU A 188 -6.67 14.40 41.32
N ASN A 189 -7.49 13.35 41.17
CA ASN A 189 -7.00 11.99 40.97
C ASN A 189 -8.15 11.21 40.35
N MET A 190 -8.32 11.35 39.03
CA MET A 190 -9.24 10.53 38.26
C MET A 190 -8.50 9.94 37.08
N GLN A 191 -7.71 8.91 37.37
CA GLN A 191 -7.39 7.88 36.41
C GLN A 191 -8.70 7.12 36.13
N LYS A 192 -9.31 7.31 34.96
CA LYS A 192 -10.64 6.74 34.66
C LYS A 192 -10.57 5.77 33.47
N ALA A 193 -11.10 4.57 33.76
CA ALA A 193 -11.43 3.38 32.95
C ALA A 193 -10.46 2.98 31.82
N GLY A 194 -9.85 1.79 31.97
CA GLY A 194 -8.97 1.17 30.96
C GLY A 194 -7.49 1.57 31.03
N ALA A 195 -7.03 2.20 32.12
CA ALA A 195 -5.79 2.98 32.21
C ALA A 195 -4.47 2.33 31.73
N ASP A 196 -4.43 1.00 31.59
CA ASP A 196 -3.26 0.27 31.08
C ASP A 196 -3.31 0.07 29.55
N THR A 197 -4.49 0.22 28.91
CA THR A 197 -4.70 -0.05 27.49
C THR A 197 -5.18 1.14 26.68
N TYR A 198 -6.03 2.01 27.23
CA TYR A 198 -6.43 3.28 26.62
C TYR A 198 -6.74 4.35 27.66
N THR A 199 -6.83 5.60 27.22
CA THR A 199 -7.37 6.71 28.01
C THR A 199 -8.33 7.54 27.17
N PHE A 200 -9.35 8.13 27.80
CA PHE A 200 -10.24 9.08 27.17
C PHE A 200 -10.34 10.34 28.01
N ASP A 201 -9.96 11.48 27.42
CA ASP A 201 -10.10 12.79 28.04
C ASP A 201 -10.61 13.81 27.02
N SER A 202 -11.71 14.48 27.35
CA SER A 202 -12.22 15.64 26.61
C SER A 202 -12.32 15.41 25.08
N GLY A 203 -12.79 14.23 24.67
CA GLY A 203 -12.97 13.85 23.26
C GLY A 203 -11.72 13.28 22.59
N VAL A 204 -10.62 13.07 23.33
CA VAL A 204 -9.38 12.46 22.85
C VAL A 204 -9.29 11.02 23.34
N LEU A 205 -9.40 10.06 22.43
CA LEU A 205 -9.10 8.67 22.69
C LEU A 205 -7.61 8.41 22.43
N THR A 206 -6.88 7.98 23.45
CA THR A 206 -5.48 7.58 23.32
C THR A 206 -5.36 6.07 23.54
N ILE A 207 -4.93 5.34 22.52
CA ILE A 207 -4.64 3.91 22.61
C ILE A 207 -3.20 3.74 23.08
N LEU A 208 -2.99 3.11 24.23
CA LEU A 208 -1.66 2.95 24.84
C LEU A 208 -0.96 1.69 24.34
N VAL A 209 -1.71 0.61 24.14
CA VAL A 209 -1.22 -0.72 23.71
C VAL A 209 -2.25 -1.38 22.77
N PRO A 210 -1.89 -2.45 22.03
CA PRO A 210 -2.80 -3.06 21.05
C PRO A 210 -4.16 -3.50 21.59
N ALA A 211 -4.23 -4.02 22.83
CA ALA A 211 -5.51 -4.37 23.47
C ALA A 211 -6.48 -3.17 23.57
N GLY A 212 -5.92 -1.97 23.69
CA GLY A 212 -6.69 -0.74 23.74
C GLY A 212 -7.48 -0.46 22.48
N LEU A 213 -7.16 -1.06 21.32
CA LEU A 213 -7.91 -0.89 20.06
C LEU A 213 -9.35 -1.40 20.15
N THR A 214 -9.59 -2.39 21.00
CA THR A 214 -10.91 -3.00 21.23
C THR A 214 -11.50 -2.66 22.58
N ASP A 215 -10.67 -2.53 23.63
CA ASP A 215 -11.15 -2.39 25.00
C ASP A 215 -12.06 -1.16 25.20
N TRP A 216 -11.75 -0.05 24.53
CA TRP A 216 -12.53 1.19 24.62
C TRP A 216 -13.97 1.04 24.16
N LYS A 217 -14.25 0.08 23.27
CA LYS A 217 -15.61 -0.16 22.75
C LYS A 217 -16.56 -0.73 23.81
N SER A 218 -16.00 -1.28 24.89
CA SER A 218 -16.76 -1.77 26.05
C SER A 218 -16.94 -0.71 27.15
N ASP A 219 -16.32 0.47 27.00
CA ASP A 219 -16.51 1.56 27.94
C ASP A 219 -17.93 2.11 27.83
N THR A 220 -18.54 2.37 28.97
CA THR A 220 -19.90 2.93 29.08
C THR A 220 -19.89 4.43 29.36
N ALA A 221 -18.72 5.02 29.61
CA ALA A 221 -18.56 6.44 29.92
C ALA A 221 -18.56 7.33 28.67
N PHE A 222 -18.25 6.78 27.49
CA PHE A 222 -18.25 7.48 26.20
C PHE A 222 -18.47 6.47 25.06
N GLY A 223 -18.80 6.96 23.88
CA GLY A 223 -18.93 6.15 22.65
C GLY A 223 -18.16 6.73 21.48
N SER A 224 -18.25 6.08 20.32
CA SER A 224 -17.57 6.52 19.09
C SER A 224 -17.92 7.95 18.66
N ALA A 225 -19.15 8.38 18.96
CA ALA A 225 -19.62 9.73 18.68
C ALA A 225 -18.94 10.80 19.54
N ASP A 226 -18.37 10.45 20.69
CA ASP A 226 -17.67 11.40 21.57
C ASP A 226 -16.20 11.59 21.16
N ILE A 227 -15.66 10.72 20.30
CA ILE A 227 -14.26 10.75 19.89
C ILE A 227 -14.08 11.75 18.76
N THR A 228 -13.36 12.83 19.05
CA THR A 228 -13.01 13.88 18.09
C THR A 228 -11.54 13.82 17.67
N LYS A 229 -10.69 13.16 18.47
CA LYS A 229 -9.28 12.94 18.18
C LYS A 229 -8.85 11.55 18.62
N LEU A 230 -8.06 10.89 17.77
CA LEU A 230 -7.42 9.61 18.07
C LEU A 230 -5.91 9.80 18.19
N VAL A 231 -5.33 9.28 19.26
CA VAL A 231 -3.88 9.18 19.44
C VAL A 231 -3.52 7.70 19.56
N VAL A 232 -2.71 7.21 18.65
CA VAL A 232 -2.23 5.83 18.63
C VAL A 232 -0.83 5.83 19.22
N GLY A 233 -0.72 5.31 20.44
CA GLY A 233 0.51 5.27 21.22
C GLY A 233 1.56 4.39 20.58
N SER A 234 2.82 4.61 20.96
CA SER A 234 3.98 4.03 20.27
C SER A 234 4.12 2.50 20.39
N ALA A 235 3.35 1.85 21.27
CA ALA A 235 3.33 0.40 21.40
C ALA A 235 2.39 -0.29 20.40
N VAL A 236 1.59 0.47 19.65
CA VAL A 236 0.67 -0.07 18.62
C VAL A 236 1.35 0.02 17.25
N SER A 237 1.67 -1.13 16.67
CA SER A 237 2.36 -1.22 15.37
C SER A 237 1.43 -1.47 14.19
N GLU A 238 0.17 -1.82 14.44
CA GLU A 238 -0.83 -2.10 13.41
C GLU A 238 -2.24 -1.80 13.92
N ILE A 239 -3.16 -1.51 12.99
CA ILE A 239 -4.59 -1.35 13.28
C ILE A 239 -5.37 -2.28 12.36
N PRO A 240 -6.18 -3.20 12.90
CA PRO A 240 -7.08 -4.01 12.10
C PRO A 240 -8.07 -3.15 11.32
N ALA A 241 -8.42 -3.59 10.11
CA ALA A 241 -9.18 -2.79 9.16
C ALA A 241 -10.62 -2.45 9.58
N THR A 242 -11.12 -3.05 10.67
CA THR A 242 -12.48 -2.87 11.18
C THR A 242 -12.56 -1.97 12.41
N GLU A 243 -11.44 -1.56 13.00
CA GLU A 243 -11.50 -1.00 14.36
C GLU A 243 -12.18 0.38 14.43
N PHE A 244 -11.98 1.22 13.41
CA PHE A 244 -12.41 2.62 13.42
C PHE A 244 -13.30 3.02 12.24
N CYS A 245 -13.86 2.07 11.48
CA CYS A 245 -14.67 2.35 10.29
C CYS A 245 -15.94 3.19 10.57
N ASP A 246 -16.48 3.15 11.79
CA ASP A 246 -17.69 3.88 12.19
C ASP A 246 -17.40 5.14 13.04
N CYS A 247 -16.14 5.55 13.16
CA CYS A 247 -15.74 6.67 14.00
C CYS A 247 -15.77 8.02 13.26
N ASP A 248 -16.93 8.35 12.69
CA ASP A 248 -17.15 9.50 11.79
C ASP A 248 -16.79 10.88 12.39
N ASN A 249 -16.78 11.02 13.73
CA ASN A 249 -16.52 12.28 14.42
C ASN A 249 -15.03 12.60 14.62
N ILE A 250 -14.13 11.63 14.38
CA ILE A 250 -12.70 11.86 14.50
C ILE A 250 -12.26 12.89 13.45
N GLY A 251 -11.83 14.05 13.93
CA GLY A 251 -11.27 15.12 13.13
C GLY A 251 -9.76 15.03 12.94
N SER A 252 -9.05 14.40 13.89
CA SER A 252 -7.59 14.30 13.84
C SER A 252 -7.08 12.96 14.36
N ILE A 253 -6.05 12.42 13.69
CA ILE A 253 -5.36 11.20 14.11
C ILE A 253 -3.85 11.49 14.24
N ILE A 254 -3.25 11.03 15.34
CA ILE A 254 -1.80 11.08 15.56
C ILE A 254 -1.29 9.67 15.83
N PHE A 255 -0.28 9.24 15.08
CA PHE A 255 0.47 8.00 15.31
C PHE A 255 1.83 8.35 15.95
N GLU A 256 2.02 7.96 17.21
CA GLU A 256 3.24 8.25 17.99
C GLU A 256 4.40 7.29 17.68
N GLY A 257 4.09 6.06 17.25
CA GLY A 257 5.06 5.02 16.91
C GLY A 257 5.09 4.65 15.44
N ASP A 258 5.95 3.68 15.11
CA ASP A 258 5.96 3.08 13.78
C ASP A 258 4.62 2.36 13.56
N ILE A 259 3.99 2.55 12.41
CA ILE A 259 2.64 2.03 12.14
C ILE A 259 2.53 1.38 10.76
N LYS A 260 1.84 0.25 10.71
CA LYS A 260 1.37 -0.38 9.48
C LYS A 260 -0.16 -0.34 9.42
N LEU A 261 -0.69 0.19 8.32
CA LEU A 261 -2.13 0.20 8.04
C LEU A 261 -2.36 -0.52 6.71
N ALA A 262 -3.27 -1.48 6.69
CA ALA A 262 -3.60 -2.22 5.49
C ALA A 262 -5.09 -2.51 5.45
N SER A 263 -5.66 -2.56 4.25
CA SER A 263 -6.98 -3.15 4.06
C SER A 263 -6.94 -4.67 4.20
N CYS A 264 -8.08 -5.28 4.50
CA CYS A 264 -8.29 -6.71 4.35
C CYS A 264 -9.56 -6.99 3.54
N ILE A 265 -9.68 -8.21 3.01
CA ILE A 265 -10.90 -8.67 2.34
C ILE A 265 -11.93 -9.01 3.41
N ASN A 266 -13.18 -8.56 3.23
CA ASN A 266 -14.27 -8.96 4.10
C ASN A 266 -14.53 -10.47 3.94
N PRO A 267 -14.39 -11.30 5.00
CA PRO A 267 -14.59 -12.74 4.91
C PRO A 267 -16.04 -13.14 4.60
N GLU A 268 -17.02 -12.28 4.94
CA GLU A 268 -18.44 -12.52 4.66
C GLU A 268 -18.85 -12.04 3.26
N ASN A 269 -18.10 -11.08 2.71
CA ASN A 269 -18.32 -10.52 1.39
C ASN A 269 -16.99 -10.27 0.67
N PRO A 270 -16.42 -11.27 -0.03
CA PRO A 270 -15.10 -11.14 -0.65
C PRO A 270 -14.97 -10.07 -1.73
N SER A 271 -16.09 -9.48 -2.18
CA SER A 271 -16.11 -8.34 -3.10
C SER A 271 -15.87 -6.99 -2.40
N GLU A 272 -15.88 -6.98 -1.07
CA GLU A 272 -15.69 -5.80 -0.24
C GLU A 272 -14.31 -5.81 0.42
N SER A 273 -13.61 -4.68 0.28
CA SER A 273 -12.36 -4.39 0.99
C SER A 273 -12.68 -3.52 2.22
N LEU A 274 -12.26 -4.00 3.38
CA LEU A 274 -12.32 -3.33 4.68
C LEU A 274 -11.04 -2.54 4.89
N SER A 275 -11.16 -1.33 5.43
CA SER A 275 -10.06 -0.38 5.59
C SER A 275 -10.24 0.39 6.90
N PRO A 276 -9.19 0.55 7.73
CA PRO A 276 -9.32 1.03 9.11
C PRO A 276 -9.92 2.45 9.23
N PHE A 277 -9.71 3.31 8.23
CA PHE A 277 -10.14 4.71 8.25
C PHE A 277 -10.79 5.14 6.92
N LYS A 278 -11.50 4.23 6.26
CA LYS A 278 -12.23 4.56 5.03
C LYS A 278 -13.48 5.40 5.34
N ASN A 279 -13.80 6.34 4.45
CA ASN A 279 -14.99 7.20 4.51
C ASN A 279 -15.08 8.12 5.75
N MET A 280 -13.98 8.43 6.43
CA MET A 280 -14.01 9.25 7.65
C MET A 280 -14.53 10.66 7.35
N LYS A 281 -15.76 10.95 7.78
CA LYS A 281 -16.52 12.15 7.33
C LYS A 281 -16.03 13.47 7.90
N ASN A 282 -15.31 13.45 9.04
CA ASN A 282 -14.79 14.65 9.67
C ASN A 282 -13.27 14.72 9.76
N LEU A 283 -12.58 13.64 9.36
CA LEU A 283 -11.12 13.56 9.42
C LEU A 283 -10.52 14.64 8.52
N ASN A 284 -9.80 15.57 9.13
CA ASN A 284 -9.16 16.70 8.47
C ASN A 284 -7.63 16.72 8.66
N ASN A 285 -7.10 16.03 9.68
CA ASN A 285 -5.68 16.05 9.97
C ASN A 285 -5.15 14.65 10.35
N ILE A 286 -4.04 14.24 9.72
CA ILE A 286 -3.29 13.04 10.07
C ILE A 286 -1.82 13.41 10.28
N THR A 287 -1.24 12.93 11.38
CA THR A 287 0.19 13.06 11.67
C THR A 287 0.83 11.70 11.99
N PHE A 288 1.86 11.34 11.23
CA PHE A 288 2.73 10.20 11.50
C PHE A 288 4.06 10.71 12.06
N LYS A 289 4.30 10.52 13.36
CA LYS A 289 5.53 10.99 14.01
C LYS A 289 6.74 10.11 13.72
N ARG A 290 6.49 8.85 13.38
CA ARG A 290 7.49 7.81 13.12
C ARG A 290 7.17 7.10 11.80
N ASN A 291 7.81 5.97 11.52
CA ASN A 291 7.71 5.35 10.20
C ASN A 291 6.29 4.84 9.95
N ALA A 292 5.75 5.12 8.77
CA ALA A 292 4.40 4.70 8.42
C ALA A 292 4.42 3.88 7.12
N ASP A 293 3.82 2.69 7.11
CA ASP A 293 3.53 1.92 5.90
C ASP A 293 2.02 1.77 5.78
N ILE A 294 1.41 2.56 4.89
CA ILE A 294 -0.03 2.62 4.73
C ILE A 294 -0.43 2.14 3.34
N SER A 295 -1.39 1.22 3.30
CA SER A 295 -2.06 0.74 2.09
C SER A 295 -3.56 0.78 2.32
N ASP A 296 -4.31 1.40 1.41
CA ASP A 296 -5.77 1.40 1.39
C ASP A 296 -6.42 1.87 2.69
N ALA A 297 -5.76 2.78 3.43
CA ALA A 297 -6.14 3.11 4.80
C ALA A 297 -7.19 4.23 4.92
N PHE A 298 -7.04 5.32 4.15
CA PHE A 298 -7.81 6.57 4.28
C PHE A 298 -8.61 6.91 3.00
N ILE A 299 -9.11 5.88 2.31
CA ILE A 299 -9.91 6.03 1.09
C ILE A 299 -11.14 6.91 1.35
N ASN A 300 -11.42 7.86 0.45
CA ASN A 300 -12.61 8.71 0.47
C ASN A 300 -12.77 9.55 1.77
N CYS A 301 -11.65 9.93 2.39
CA CYS A 301 -11.64 10.93 3.46
C CYS A 301 -11.79 12.34 2.87
N THR A 302 -12.99 12.67 2.38
CA THR A 302 -13.26 13.89 1.58
C THR A 302 -13.02 15.22 2.31
N LYS A 303 -12.91 15.22 3.65
CA LYS A 303 -12.54 16.39 4.46
C LYS A 303 -11.07 16.43 4.86
N LEU A 304 -10.27 15.45 4.45
CA LEU A 304 -8.86 15.41 4.80
C LEU A 304 -8.14 16.59 4.17
N GLU A 305 -7.60 17.48 5.00
CA GLU A 305 -6.94 18.71 4.58
C GLU A 305 -5.42 18.62 4.74
N ASN A 306 -4.94 17.93 5.78
CA ASN A 306 -3.53 17.93 6.15
C ASN A 306 -3.04 16.52 6.47
N VAL A 307 -1.96 16.10 5.81
CA VAL A 307 -1.24 14.87 6.13
C VAL A 307 0.24 15.19 6.31
N THR A 308 0.79 14.80 7.46
CA THR A 308 2.21 15.05 7.80
C THR A 308 2.91 13.74 8.12
N PHE A 309 4.04 13.50 7.44
CA PHE A 309 5.01 12.46 7.77
C PHE A 309 6.25 13.13 8.36
N GLU A 310 6.42 13.05 9.68
CA GLU A 310 7.59 13.61 10.37
C GLU A 310 8.85 12.72 10.17
N SER A 311 8.64 11.43 9.92
CA SER A 311 9.68 10.45 9.56
C SER A 311 9.50 9.95 8.12
N THR A 312 10.16 8.86 7.77
CA THR A 312 9.94 8.18 6.48
C THR A 312 8.56 7.55 6.42
N GLY A 313 8.06 7.33 5.21
CA GLY A 313 6.80 6.63 5.01
C GLY A 313 6.72 5.94 3.66
N ARG A 314 5.86 4.93 3.60
CA ARG A 314 5.43 4.25 2.40
C ARG A 314 3.91 4.40 2.31
N VAL A 315 3.44 5.01 1.23
CA VAL A 315 2.02 5.21 0.96
C VAL A 315 1.70 4.47 -0.33
N GLY A 316 0.86 3.44 -0.24
CA GLY A 316 0.47 2.63 -1.37
C GLY A 316 -1.01 2.29 -1.41
N GLY A 317 -1.39 1.43 -2.36
CA GLY A 317 -2.79 1.13 -2.64
C GLY A 317 -3.57 2.41 -2.94
N ALA A 318 -4.87 2.44 -2.68
CA ALA A 318 -5.70 3.63 -2.77
C ALA A 318 -5.67 4.50 -1.49
N SER A 319 -4.56 4.50 -0.72
CA SER A 319 -4.53 5.00 0.67
C SER A 319 -5.12 6.39 0.90
N LEU A 320 -4.88 7.33 0.00
CA LEU A 320 -5.38 8.72 0.06
C LEU A 320 -6.20 9.07 -1.19
N ASN A 321 -6.79 8.07 -1.84
CA ASN A 321 -7.67 8.26 -2.99
C ASN A 321 -8.91 9.08 -2.60
N ASP A 322 -9.36 9.94 -3.51
CA ASP A 322 -10.53 10.81 -3.38
C ASP A 322 -10.48 11.81 -2.19
N CYS A 323 -9.28 12.11 -1.68
CA CYS A 323 -9.05 13.16 -0.68
C CYS A 323 -9.00 14.56 -1.33
N GLN A 324 -10.11 15.01 -1.92
CA GLN A 324 -10.22 16.24 -2.74
C GLN A 324 -9.82 17.55 -2.03
N LYS A 325 -9.95 17.57 -0.70
CA LYS A 325 -9.63 18.74 0.13
C LYS A 325 -8.20 18.74 0.65
N LEU A 326 -7.38 17.75 0.29
CA LEU A 326 -6.00 17.67 0.75
C LEU A 326 -5.28 18.93 0.27
N ALA A 327 -5.00 19.82 1.21
CA ALA A 327 -4.42 21.15 0.99
C ALA A 327 -2.94 21.19 1.36
N SER A 328 -2.53 20.30 2.28
CA SER A 328 -1.14 20.13 2.70
C SER A 328 -0.78 18.64 2.78
N LEU A 329 0.30 18.29 2.10
CA LEU A 329 0.96 16.99 2.19
C LEU A 329 2.44 17.23 2.46
N THR A 330 2.87 16.96 3.70
CA THR A 330 4.20 17.33 4.19
C THR A 330 5.06 16.10 4.46
N PHE A 331 6.28 16.10 3.91
CA PHE A 331 7.29 15.08 4.11
C PHE A 331 8.56 15.70 4.71
N ASN A 332 8.86 15.42 5.98
CA ASN A 332 10.10 15.90 6.61
C ASN A 332 11.32 15.05 6.25
N ASN A 333 11.09 13.84 5.73
CA ASN A 333 12.10 12.88 5.31
C ASN A 333 11.67 12.20 3.99
N ALA A 334 12.56 11.38 3.42
CA ALA A 334 12.27 10.64 2.20
C ALA A 334 10.97 9.81 2.31
N ILE A 335 10.14 9.89 1.28
CA ILE A 335 8.86 9.19 1.19
C ILE A 335 8.86 8.23 0.00
N THR A 336 8.19 7.09 0.12
CA THR A 336 7.85 6.20 -1.01
C THR A 336 6.36 6.29 -1.28
N LEU A 337 5.98 6.78 -2.44
CA LEU A 337 4.60 6.81 -2.92
C LEU A 337 4.46 5.79 -4.05
N THR A 338 3.60 4.79 -3.88
CA THR A 338 3.39 3.74 -4.89
C THR A 338 2.10 3.99 -5.68
N ASP A 339 1.99 3.32 -6.82
CA ASP A 339 0.87 3.46 -7.76
C ASP A 339 -0.51 3.58 -7.10
N GLY A 340 -1.27 4.61 -7.50
CA GLY A 340 -2.66 4.82 -7.07
C GLY A 340 -2.86 5.47 -5.69
N ALA A 341 -1.80 5.67 -4.90
CA ALA A 341 -1.88 6.16 -3.52
C ALA A 341 -2.65 7.47 -3.34
N LEU A 342 -2.55 8.38 -4.31
CA LEU A 342 -3.09 9.73 -4.24
C LEU A 342 -3.92 10.11 -5.47
N VAL A 343 -4.30 9.11 -6.28
CA VAL A 343 -4.95 9.33 -7.57
C VAL A 343 -6.21 10.18 -7.39
N SER A 344 -6.39 11.11 -8.33
CA SER A 344 -7.58 11.95 -8.42
C SER A 344 -8.08 11.89 -9.86
N TYR A 345 -9.32 11.45 -10.02
CA TYR A 345 -9.92 11.31 -11.35
C TYR A 345 -10.39 12.67 -11.88
N ASP A 346 -10.51 12.81 -13.19
CA ASP A 346 -10.98 14.05 -13.83
C ASP A 346 -12.43 14.41 -13.43
N SER A 347 -13.24 13.41 -13.05
CA SER A 347 -14.57 13.62 -12.47
C SER A 347 -14.53 14.17 -11.04
N ASN A 348 -13.37 14.11 -10.39
CA ASN A 348 -13.19 14.42 -8.98
C ASN A 348 -11.79 14.97 -8.64
N PRO A 349 -11.36 16.06 -9.29
CA PRO A 349 -10.02 16.63 -9.13
C PRO A 349 -9.75 17.16 -7.71
N ASN A 350 -8.48 17.16 -7.30
CA ASN A 350 -8.04 17.92 -6.13
C ASN A 350 -7.91 19.40 -6.49
N HIS A 351 -8.54 20.27 -5.68
CA HIS A 351 -8.55 21.73 -5.86
C HIS A 351 -7.86 22.50 -4.72
N ALA A 352 -7.15 21.81 -3.84
CA ALA A 352 -6.66 22.37 -2.58
C ALA A 352 -5.13 22.36 -2.45
N LEU A 353 -4.45 21.30 -2.89
CA LEU A 353 -3.00 21.18 -2.75
C LEU A 353 -2.31 22.15 -3.72
N THR A 354 -1.44 23.01 -3.20
CA THR A 354 -0.80 24.08 -3.98
C THR A 354 0.70 23.89 -4.19
N GLU A 355 1.36 23.14 -3.32
CA GLU A 355 2.81 22.93 -3.36
C GLU A 355 3.15 21.51 -2.91
N LEU A 356 4.19 20.96 -3.53
CA LEU A 356 4.79 19.68 -3.16
C LEU A 356 6.31 19.80 -3.17
N VAL A 357 6.93 19.34 -2.09
CA VAL A 357 8.38 19.23 -1.96
C VAL A 357 8.71 17.79 -1.59
N PHE A 358 9.49 17.13 -2.44
CA PHE A 358 9.98 15.77 -2.22
C PHE A 358 11.41 15.81 -1.71
N PRO A 359 11.67 15.41 -0.44
CA PRO A 359 13.03 15.32 0.09
C PRO A 359 13.90 14.34 -0.71
N ALA A 360 15.22 14.53 -0.64
CA ALA A 360 16.17 13.65 -1.32
C ALA A 360 15.99 12.18 -0.90
N GLY A 361 16.00 11.27 -1.88
CA GLY A 361 15.76 9.85 -1.67
C GLY A 361 14.29 9.42 -1.76
N SER A 362 13.37 10.35 -2.02
CA SER A 362 11.96 10.01 -2.24
C SER A 362 11.76 9.19 -3.52
N LYS A 363 10.80 8.28 -3.50
CA LYS A 363 10.36 7.47 -4.64
C LYS A 363 8.91 7.82 -4.95
N VAL A 364 8.65 8.15 -6.21
CA VAL A 364 7.35 8.62 -6.69
C VAL A 364 7.00 7.78 -7.90
N GLU A 365 6.04 6.87 -7.73
CA GLU A 365 5.58 6.00 -8.81
C GLU A 365 4.42 6.66 -9.60
N ASN A 366 3.53 5.87 -10.20
CA ASN A 366 2.67 6.27 -11.29
C ASN A 366 1.33 6.87 -10.82
N GLU A 367 0.77 7.78 -11.63
CA GLU A 367 -0.61 8.30 -11.51
C GLU A 367 -0.97 8.91 -10.14
N LEU A 368 0.03 9.43 -9.42
CA LEU A 368 -0.15 9.89 -8.04
C LEU A 368 -0.86 11.24 -7.92
N PHE A 369 -0.55 12.20 -8.78
CA PHE A 369 -1.01 13.58 -8.70
C PHE A 369 -1.69 14.05 -9.99
N ALA A 370 -2.24 13.12 -10.77
CA ALA A 370 -3.05 13.46 -11.93
C ALA A 370 -4.27 14.30 -11.51
N ASN A 371 -4.60 15.34 -12.28
CA ASN A 371 -5.74 16.24 -12.05
C ASN A 371 -5.70 17.04 -10.74
N TYR A 372 -4.50 17.34 -10.21
CA TYR A 372 -4.35 18.28 -9.09
C TYR A 372 -4.42 19.73 -9.62
N LYS A 373 -5.64 20.25 -9.72
CA LYS A 373 -5.98 21.50 -10.41
C LYS A 373 -5.53 22.78 -9.69
N ALA A 374 -5.13 22.70 -8.43
CA ALA A 374 -4.59 23.82 -7.67
C ALA A 374 -3.06 23.76 -7.46
N LEU A 375 -2.40 22.68 -7.88
CA LEU A 375 -0.97 22.48 -7.65
C LEU A 375 -0.19 23.47 -8.51
N LYS A 376 0.51 24.40 -7.86
CA LYS A 376 1.28 25.47 -8.49
C LYS A 376 2.76 25.18 -8.61
N SER A 377 3.31 24.43 -7.66
CA SER A 377 4.75 24.16 -7.63
C SER A 377 5.08 22.75 -7.16
N VAL A 378 6.09 22.17 -7.79
CA VAL A 378 6.67 20.87 -7.42
C VAL A 378 8.19 20.98 -7.40
N THR A 379 8.80 20.53 -6.31
CA THR A 379 10.27 20.48 -6.15
C THR A 379 10.73 19.08 -5.76
N PHE A 380 11.73 18.56 -6.48
CA PHE A 380 12.44 17.34 -6.13
C PHE A 380 13.85 17.70 -5.65
N GLU A 381 14.13 17.48 -4.36
CA GLU A 381 15.41 17.83 -3.72
C GLU A 381 16.55 16.87 -4.07
N GLY A 382 16.25 15.67 -4.58
CA GLY A 382 17.23 14.67 -5.00
C GLY A 382 16.88 14.03 -6.33
N ASP A 383 17.51 12.89 -6.62
CA ASP A 383 17.29 12.16 -7.86
C ASP A 383 15.87 11.60 -7.92
N VAL A 384 15.27 11.59 -9.11
CA VAL A 384 13.88 11.12 -9.30
C VAL A 384 13.68 10.43 -10.64
N ALA A 385 12.86 9.38 -10.65
CA ALA A 385 12.35 8.75 -11.85
C ALA A 385 10.81 8.82 -11.86
N LEU A 386 10.24 9.48 -12.87
CA LEU A 386 8.80 9.63 -13.07
C LEU A 386 8.44 8.92 -14.38
N ASN A 387 7.64 7.87 -14.31
CA ASN A 387 7.48 6.96 -15.46
C ASN A 387 6.10 7.00 -16.12
N HIS A 388 5.02 7.35 -15.40
CA HIS A 388 3.68 7.34 -15.97
C HIS A 388 2.73 8.35 -15.30
N SER A 389 2.32 9.37 -16.06
CA SER A 389 1.20 10.29 -15.78
C SER A 389 1.15 10.91 -14.38
N VAL A 390 2.31 11.06 -13.72
CA VAL A 390 2.39 11.43 -12.29
C VAL A 390 1.70 12.75 -11.97
N PHE A 391 1.86 13.78 -12.80
CA PHE A 391 1.27 15.12 -12.67
C PHE A 391 0.44 15.49 -13.90
N GLN A 392 -0.16 14.50 -14.58
CA GLN A 392 -0.96 14.76 -15.77
C GLN A 392 -2.12 15.73 -15.48
N ASN A 393 -2.41 16.66 -16.40
CA ASN A 393 -3.51 17.63 -16.31
C ASN A 393 -3.47 18.52 -15.05
N CYS A 394 -2.28 18.83 -14.52
CA CYS A 394 -2.12 19.82 -13.45
C CYS A 394 -2.17 21.25 -14.03
N ASP A 395 -3.39 21.75 -14.23
CA ASP A 395 -3.62 22.99 -14.97
C ASP A 395 -3.01 24.23 -14.31
N ALA A 396 -2.86 24.26 -12.98
CA ALA A 396 -2.26 25.38 -12.26
C ALA A 396 -0.75 25.29 -12.10
N LEU A 397 -0.09 24.23 -12.59
CA LEU A 397 1.33 24.00 -12.34
C LEU A 397 2.18 25.02 -13.08
N GLU A 398 2.80 25.92 -12.33
CA GLU A 398 3.60 27.04 -12.84
C GLU A 398 5.10 26.78 -12.73
N THR A 399 5.55 26.09 -11.66
CA THR A 399 6.97 25.89 -11.36
C THR A 399 7.29 24.43 -11.10
N VAL A 400 8.27 23.89 -11.81
CA VAL A 400 8.81 22.54 -11.58
C VAL A 400 10.33 22.61 -11.46
N THR A 401 10.87 22.11 -10.36
CA THR A 401 12.32 22.15 -10.06
C THR A 401 12.86 20.76 -9.76
N PHE A 402 13.90 20.36 -10.48
CA PHE A 402 14.67 19.14 -10.25
C PHE A 402 16.09 19.50 -9.82
N LYS A 403 16.43 19.27 -8.55
CA LYS A 403 17.77 19.55 -8.00
C LYS A 403 18.76 18.39 -8.18
N GLY A 404 18.25 17.16 -8.25
CA GLY A 404 19.02 15.95 -8.57
C GLY A 404 18.93 15.55 -10.04
N GLU A 405 19.50 14.39 -10.38
CA GLU A 405 19.32 13.78 -11.70
C GLU A 405 17.87 13.33 -11.88
N SER A 406 17.30 13.57 -13.05
CA SER A 406 15.90 13.24 -13.32
C SER A 406 15.72 12.36 -14.55
N MET A 407 14.87 11.35 -14.44
CA MET A 407 14.34 10.58 -15.56
C MET A 407 12.83 10.79 -15.60
N ILE A 408 12.32 11.36 -16.69
CA ILE A 408 10.92 11.78 -16.79
C ILE A 408 10.35 11.24 -18.09
N GLY A 409 9.38 10.33 -17.97
CA GLY A 409 8.77 9.59 -19.06
C GLY A 409 7.25 9.53 -18.95
N GLY A 410 6.67 8.71 -19.82
CA GLY A 410 5.26 8.34 -19.90
C GLY A 410 4.28 9.45 -19.55
N SER A 411 4.34 10.59 -20.26
CA SER A 411 3.36 11.67 -20.07
C SER A 411 3.29 12.26 -18.65
N SER A 412 4.35 12.17 -17.84
CA SER A 412 4.32 12.57 -16.41
C SER A 412 3.85 14.00 -16.13
N PHE A 413 4.04 14.94 -17.03
CA PHE A 413 3.55 16.34 -16.98
C PHE A 413 2.72 16.68 -18.22
N ASN A 414 2.10 15.68 -18.86
CA ASN A 414 1.27 15.90 -20.04
C ASN A 414 0.10 16.83 -19.69
N ASN A 415 -0.19 17.77 -20.61
CA ASN A 415 -1.23 18.77 -20.45
C ASN A 415 -1.10 19.60 -19.16
N CYS A 416 0.12 20.06 -18.83
CA CYS A 416 0.36 21.11 -17.84
C CYS A 416 0.62 22.46 -18.54
N PRO A 417 -0.43 23.18 -19.03
CA PRO A 417 -0.27 24.30 -19.95
C PRO A 417 0.34 25.57 -19.32
N ASN A 418 0.38 25.67 -17.98
CA ASN A 418 0.79 26.89 -17.30
C ASN A 418 2.23 26.87 -16.75
N ILE A 419 3.02 25.81 -17.04
CA ILE A 419 4.42 25.75 -16.62
C ILE A 419 5.14 26.96 -17.18
N LYS A 420 5.63 27.82 -16.28
CA LYS A 420 6.37 29.05 -16.56
C LYS A 420 7.85 28.87 -16.30
N THR A 421 8.19 28.05 -15.31
CA THR A 421 9.57 27.78 -14.91
C THR A 421 9.77 26.28 -14.78
N LEU A 422 10.69 25.74 -15.59
CA LEU A 422 11.12 24.35 -15.56
C LEU A 422 12.64 24.34 -15.42
N THR A 423 13.13 23.88 -14.27
CA THR A 423 14.55 23.93 -13.92
C THR A 423 15.12 22.52 -13.72
N PHE A 424 16.22 22.24 -14.40
CA PHE A 424 17.06 21.06 -14.19
C PHE A 424 18.44 21.51 -13.71
N GLU A 425 18.80 21.22 -12.46
CA GLU A 425 20.14 21.58 -11.93
C GLU A 425 21.21 20.53 -12.28
N LYS A 426 20.78 19.32 -12.63
CA LYS A 426 21.63 18.18 -13.04
C LYS A 426 21.12 17.59 -14.35
N LYS A 427 21.84 16.57 -14.84
CA LYS A 427 21.48 15.89 -16.09
C LYS A 427 20.04 15.36 -16.00
N THR A 428 19.30 15.50 -17.09
CA THR A 428 17.92 15.02 -17.19
C THR A 428 17.74 14.11 -18.40
N THR A 429 16.93 13.07 -18.27
CA THR A 429 16.48 12.22 -19.38
C THR A 429 14.98 12.37 -19.54
N LEU A 430 14.53 12.84 -20.69
CA LEU A 430 13.12 13.01 -21.01
C LEU A 430 12.71 12.02 -22.11
N THR A 431 11.63 11.28 -21.87
CA THR A 431 11.08 10.28 -22.82
C THR A 431 9.56 10.35 -22.96
N ASP A 432 9.02 9.66 -23.96
CA ASP A 432 7.59 9.29 -24.05
C ASP A 432 6.59 10.42 -23.77
N GLY A 433 6.79 11.59 -24.39
CA GLY A 433 5.85 12.70 -24.30
C GLY A 433 5.70 13.30 -22.90
N ALA A 434 6.69 13.12 -22.01
CA ALA A 434 6.66 13.53 -20.61
C ALA A 434 6.09 14.94 -20.36
N LEU A 435 6.34 15.90 -21.25
CA LEU A 435 5.93 17.30 -21.09
C LEU A 435 5.00 17.79 -22.21
N ALA A 436 4.47 16.87 -23.03
CA ALA A 436 3.70 17.21 -24.22
C ALA A 436 2.40 17.93 -23.86
N ILE A 437 1.99 18.91 -24.66
CA ILE A 437 0.67 19.53 -24.56
C ILE A 437 -0.15 19.09 -25.77
N SER A 438 -1.31 18.48 -25.53
CA SER A 438 -2.21 18.06 -26.61
C SER A 438 -3.02 19.23 -27.17
N SER A 439 -3.21 19.27 -28.49
CA SER A 439 -4.08 20.26 -29.14
C SER A 439 -5.53 20.07 -28.67
N PRO A 440 -6.30 21.15 -28.41
CA PRO A 440 -6.01 22.56 -28.72
C PRO A 440 -5.28 23.32 -27.61
N LEU A 441 -4.84 22.66 -26.53
CA LEU A 441 -4.10 23.33 -25.46
C LEU A 441 -2.72 23.77 -25.97
N THR A 442 -2.19 24.82 -25.36
CA THR A 442 -0.85 25.35 -25.63
C THR A 442 -0.24 25.84 -24.33
N ASN A 443 1.07 25.69 -24.19
CA ASN A 443 1.81 26.37 -23.14
C ASN A 443 2.20 27.77 -23.64
N ASN A 444 1.67 28.80 -22.96
CA ASN A 444 1.91 30.21 -23.30
C ASN A 444 2.76 30.93 -22.24
N SER A 445 3.47 30.18 -21.39
CA SER A 445 4.13 30.70 -20.19
C SER A 445 5.64 30.45 -20.16
N LEU A 446 6.10 29.26 -20.55
CA LEU A 446 7.53 28.93 -20.58
C LEU A 446 8.18 29.65 -21.75
N THR A 447 9.21 30.45 -21.47
CA THR A 447 9.89 31.29 -22.48
C THR A 447 11.30 30.85 -22.79
N GLU A 448 11.99 30.21 -21.84
CA GLU A 448 13.36 29.76 -21.99
C GLU A 448 13.52 28.38 -21.36
N LEU A 449 14.40 27.56 -21.94
CA LEU A 449 14.71 26.24 -21.42
C LEU A 449 16.19 25.91 -21.60
N VAL A 450 16.81 25.41 -20.53
CA VAL A 450 18.22 25.02 -20.53
C VAL A 450 18.34 23.57 -20.09
N PHE A 451 19.03 22.77 -20.90
CA PHE A 451 19.36 21.38 -20.60
C PHE A 451 20.82 21.27 -20.17
N PRO A 452 21.09 20.82 -18.94
CA PRO A 452 22.46 20.60 -18.46
C PRO A 452 23.23 19.56 -19.28
N GLU A 453 24.55 19.56 -19.13
CA GLU A 453 25.44 18.59 -19.78
C GLU A 453 25.02 17.14 -19.48
N GLY A 454 25.04 16.29 -20.51
CA GLY A 454 24.67 14.88 -20.40
C GLY A 454 23.17 14.58 -20.45
N SER A 455 22.33 15.61 -20.67
CA SER A 455 20.88 15.43 -20.79
C SER A 455 20.48 14.74 -22.10
N LYS A 456 19.39 13.97 -22.06
CA LYS A 456 18.81 13.26 -23.21
C LYS A 456 17.35 13.65 -23.39
N VAL A 457 16.93 13.94 -24.62
CA VAL A 457 15.60 14.49 -24.91
C VAL A 457 14.99 13.77 -26.11
N GLU A 458 14.09 12.83 -25.86
CA GLU A 458 13.48 12.01 -26.90
C GLU A 458 12.22 12.64 -27.56
N ASN A 459 11.25 11.82 -28.00
CA ASN A 459 10.18 12.21 -28.94
C ASN A 459 9.09 13.12 -28.34
N SER A 460 8.68 14.15 -29.08
CA SER A 460 7.47 14.97 -28.87
C SER A 460 7.27 15.61 -27.49
N LEU A 461 8.36 15.87 -26.77
CA LEU A 461 8.33 16.28 -25.36
C LEU A 461 7.82 17.69 -25.11
N PHE A 462 8.15 18.65 -25.97
CA PHE A 462 7.77 20.06 -25.83
C PHE A 462 6.86 20.49 -26.99
N SER A 463 5.93 19.62 -27.37
CA SER A 463 4.93 19.97 -28.38
C SER A 463 3.96 21.03 -27.86
N ASN A 464 3.64 22.02 -28.70
CA ASN A 464 2.70 23.13 -28.43
C ASN A 464 3.11 24.11 -27.31
N TYR A 465 4.42 24.34 -27.13
CA TYR A 465 4.96 25.41 -26.29
C TYR A 465 5.06 26.73 -27.07
N SER A 466 3.90 27.35 -27.28
CA SER A 466 3.73 28.54 -28.12
C SER A 466 4.50 29.78 -27.65
N ALA A 467 4.86 29.88 -26.37
CA ALA A 467 5.64 31.01 -25.83
C ALA A 467 7.16 30.75 -25.71
N LEU A 468 7.63 29.52 -25.98
CA LEU A 468 9.04 29.17 -25.84
C LEU A 468 9.86 29.90 -26.90
N LYS A 469 10.77 30.79 -26.48
CA LYS A 469 11.59 31.64 -27.34
C LYS A 469 13.00 31.13 -27.57
N SER A 470 13.59 30.50 -26.56
CA SER A 470 14.96 29.99 -26.66
C SER A 470 15.17 28.67 -25.95
N VAL A 471 15.96 27.79 -26.56
CA VAL A 471 16.39 26.52 -25.96
C VAL A 471 17.91 26.40 -26.04
N THR A 472 18.54 26.02 -24.94
CA THR A 472 20.00 25.78 -24.87
C THR A 472 20.29 24.36 -24.40
N PHE A 473 21.15 23.66 -25.12
CA PHE A 473 21.71 22.36 -24.74
C PHE A 473 23.19 22.53 -24.40
N GLU A 474 23.54 22.40 -23.11
CA GLU A 474 24.90 22.60 -22.61
C GLU A 474 25.86 21.46 -22.98
N GLY A 475 25.34 20.28 -23.33
CA GLY A 475 26.13 19.11 -23.71
C GLY A 475 25.66 18.44 -25.00
N ASN A 476 26.11 17.20 -25.20
CA ASN A 476 25.64 16.39 -26.32
C ASN A 476 24.15 16.09 -26.18
N VAL A 477 23.40 16.13 -27.29
CA VAL A 477 21.96 15.87 -27.29
C VAL A 477 21.55 15.03 -28.49
N GLU A 478 20.66 14.08 -28.25
CA GLU A 478 19.92 13.35 -29.29
C GLU A 478 18.47 13.78 -29.24
N LEU A 479 18.07 14.68 -30.14
CA LEU A 479 16.70 15.12 -30.32
C LEU A 479 15.99 14.22 -31.31
N ARG A 480 14.94 13.53 -30.86
CA ARG A 480 14.16 12.65 -31.75
C ARG A 480 12.97 13.38 -32.38
N HIS A 481 12.03 12.62 -32.95
CA HIS A 481 10.95 13.14 -33.78
C HIS A 481 10.06 14.11 -33.00
N GLY A 482 9.82 15.29 -33.57
CA GLY A 482 8.81 16.23 -33.06
C GLY A 482 9.08 16.88 -31.70
N ALA A 483 10.30 16.79 -31.13
CA ALA A 483 10.56 17.19 -29.74
C ALA A 483 10.12 18.63 -29.39
N PHE A 484 10.14 19.57 -30.34
CA PHE A 484 9.70 20.97 -30.20
C PHE A 484 8.61 21.33 -31.23
N TYR A 485 7.77 20.37 -31.62
CA TYR A 485 6.73 20.62 -32.62
C TYR A 485 5.76 21.72 -32.19
N ASN A 486 5.42 22.65 -33.10
CA ASN A 486 4.51 23.78 -32.86
C ASN A 486 4.98 24.74 -31.74
N CYS A 487 6.29 24.90 -31.55
CA CYS A 487 6.86 25.97 -30.71
C CYS A 487 6.90 27.29 -31.50
N ASN A 488 5.75 27.94 -31.61
CA ASN A 488 5.57 29.06 -32.53
C ASN A 488 6.44 30.27 -32.24
N ALA A 489 6.78 30.56 -30.98
CA ALA A 489 7.65 31.67 -30.61
C ALA A 489 9.15 31.32 -30.61
N LEU A 490 9.56 30.09 -30.96
CA LEU A 490 10.95 29.66 -30.85
C LEU A 490 11.82 30.41 -31.85
N GLU A 491 12.73 31.26 -31.37
CA GLU A 491 13.59 32.11 -32.18
C GLU A 491 15.03 31.58 -32.25
N THR A 492 15.53 31.03 -31.15
CA THR A 492 16.95 30.64 -31.01
C THR A 492 17.09 29.25 -30.41
N VAL A 493 17.91 28.41 -31.03
CA VAL A 493 18.33 27.12 -30.47
C VAL A 493 19.86 27.06 -30.42
N THR A 494 20.42 26.77 -29.25
CA THR A 494 21.87 26.72 -29.03
C THR A 494 22.31 25.32 -28.64
N PHE A 495 23.27 24.77 -29.39
CA PHE A 495 23.90 23.47 -29.17
C PHE A 495 25.38 23.66 -28.83
N LYS A 496 25.77 23.36 -27.59
CA LYS A 496 27.18 23.45 -27.15
C LYS A 496 27.96 22.14 -27.30
N GLY A 497 27.26 21.01 -27.44
CA GLY A 497 27.81 19.69 -27.71
C GLY A 497 27.47 19.14 -29.09
N GLU A 498 27.78 17.87 -29.32
CA GLU A 498 27.35 17.13 -30.51
C GLU A 498 25.82 16.98 -30.51
N SER A 499 25.19 17.19 -31.66
CA SER A 499 23.73 17.16 -31.78
C SER A 499 23.28 16.18 -32.86
N THR A 500 22.39 15.26 -32.51
CA THR A 500 21.61 14.48 -33.48
C THR A 500 20.19 15.05 -33.51
N ILE A 501 19.70 15.44 -34.68
CA ILE A 501 18.39 16.07 -34.84
C ILE A 501 17.52 15.20 -35.75
N GLY A 502 16.42 14.68 -35.20
CA GLY A 502 15.45 13.84 -35.89
C GLY A 502 14.51 14.61 -36.82
N GLY A 503 13.72 13.85 -37.58
CA GLY A 503 12.72 14.44 -38.47
C GLY A 503 11.69 15.27 -37.70
N SER A 504 11.30 16.42 -38.25
CA SER A 504 10.26 17.30 -37.67
C SER A 504 10.51 17.77 -36.23
N THR A 505 11.72 17.65 -35.67
CA THR A 505 12.05 18.12 -34.31
C THR A 505 11.56 19.54 -34.07
N PHE A 506 11.71 20.43 -35.05
CA PHE A 506 11.24 21.82 -35.04
C PHE A 506 10.10 22.07 -36.05
N GLY A 507 9.25 21.07 -36.30
CA GLY A 507 8.09 21.22 -37.18
C GLY A 507 7.16 22.33 -36.66
N ASN A 508 6.62 23.14 -37.57
CA ASN A 508 5.78 24.30 -37.22
C ASN A 508 6.43 25.28 -36.22
N CYS A 509 7.74 25.54 -36.36
CA CYS A 509 8.44 26.59 -35.64
C CYS A 509 8.83 27.74 -36.60
N PRO A 510 7.88 28.57 -37.06
CA PRO A 510 8.11 29.54 -38.14
C PRO A 510 9.05 30.69 -37.76
N ASN A 511 9.29 30.92 -36.47
CA ASN A 511 10.08 32.05 -35.98
C ASN A 511 11.56 31.72 -35.70
N ILE A 512 12.01 30.48 -35.97
CA ILE A 512 13.43 30.14 -35.79
C ILE A 512 14.25 30.95 -36.79
N LYS A 513 15.09 31.84 -36.26
CA LYS A 513 16.00 32.69 -37.05
C LYS A 513 17.41 32.11 -37.07
N ASP A 514 17.86 31.62 -35.90
CA ASP A 514 19.23 31.19 -35.68
C ASP A 514 19.29 29.82 -34.99
N MET A 515 20.10 28.92 -35.54
CA MET A 515 20.53 27.69 -34.88
C MET A 515 22.05 27.75 -34.68
N ASN A 516 22.49 27.83 -33.43
CA ASN A 516 23.88 28.04 -33.06
C ASN A 516 24.52 26.70 -32.68
N PHE A 517 25.60 26.32 -33.38
CA PHE A 517 26.38 25.12 -33.09
C PHE A 517 27.80 25.53 -32.68
N GLU A 518 28.15 25.38 -31.39
CA GLU A 518 29.48 25.77 -30.88
C GLU A 518 30.56 24.72 -31.20
N LYS A 519 30.18 23.44 -31.30
CA LYS A 519 31.00 22.36 -31.84
C LYS A 519 30.49 21.99 -33.22
N LYS A 520 31.41 22.00 -34.20
CA LYS A 520 31.12 21.68 -35.61
C LYS A 520 31.13 20.19 -35.87
#